data_AF-A0A839A810-F1
#
_entry.id   AF-A0A839A810-F1
#
_cell.length_a   1.000
_cell.length_b   1.000
_cell.length_c   1.000
_cell.angle_alpha   90.00
_cell.angle_beta   90.00
_cell.angle_gamma   90.00
#
_symmetry.space_group_name_H-M   'P 1'
#
loop_
_entity.id
_entity.type
_entity.pdbx_description
1 polymer ?
#
loop_
_entity_poly.entity_id
_entity_poly.type
_entity_poly.pdbx_seq_one_letter_code
_entity_poly.pdbx_strand_id
1 'polypeptide(L)'
;MTTPAHDAALLERLSRVLHEMGLPCACQEEVERTVAVFAEFESRRTRRRLIEGARERRRRLRQYLEFLGDLEDDSLGPDEVAEMADSFRVISATAAEGAAILEMLAAMAGGNR
;
A
#
# COMPACT_ATOMS: atom_id res chain seq x y z
N MET A 1 -7.30 -6.51 6.49
CA MET A 1 -6.51 -5.28 6.27
C MET A 1 -7.46 -4.26 5.66
N THR A 2 -7.84 -3.23 6.40
CA THR A 2 -8.68 -2.14 5.88
C THR A 2 -7.86 -1.28 4.92
N THR A 3 -8.38 -1.01 3.73
CA THR A 3 -7.71 -0.18 2.72
C THR A 3 -7.93 1.31 3.02
N PRO A 4 -7.02 2.21 2.62
CA PRO A 4 -7.18 3.65 2.83
C PRO A 4 -8.46 4.23 2.22
N ALA A 5 -8.95 3.64 1.13
CA ALA A 5 -10.26 3.98 0.56
C ALA A 5 -11.43 3.65 1.51
N HIS A 6 -11.30 2.57 2.29
CA HIS A 6 -12.31 2.17 3.27
C HIS A 6 -12.32 3.10 4.49
N ASP A 7 -11.16 3.58 4.93
CA ASP A 7 -11.05 4.51 6.05
C ASP A 7 -11.59 5.91 5.68
N ALA A 8 -11.32 6.38 4.46
CA ALA A 8 -11.92 7.61 3.92
C ALA A 8 -13.45 7.52 3.83
N ALA A 9 -13.98 6.41 3.30
CA ALA A 9 -15.42 6.17 3.21
C ALA A 9 -16.08 6.11 4.60
N LEU A 10 -15.39 5.55 5.61
CA LEU A 10 -15.89 5.51 6.98
C LEU A 10 -15.98 6.91 7.60
N LEU A 11 -14.95 7.74 7.41
CA LEU A 11 -14.93 9.13 7.88
C LEU A 11 -16.03 9.97 7.23
N GLU A 12 -16.25 9.78 5.93
CA GLU A 12 -17.35 10.45 5.20
C GLU A 12 -18.72 10.01 5.73
N ARG A 13 -18.90 8.71 5.99
CA ARG A 13 -20.14 8.17 6.57
C ARG A 13 -20.38 8.67 7.99
N LEU A 14 -19.33 8.78 8.80
CA LEU A 14 -19.40 9.33 10.15
C LEU A 14 -19.83 10.80 10.11
N SER A 15 -19.22 11.61 9.24
CA SER A 15 -19.59 13.01 9.05
C SER A 15 -21.08 13.17 8.71
N ARG A 16 -21.58 12.34 7.78
CA ARG A 16 -22.99 12.34 7.37
C ARG A 16 -23.95 12.01 8.51
N VAL A 17 -23.65 10.97 9.29
CA VAL A 17 -24.47 10.59 10.45
C VAL A 17 -24.48 11.71 11.50
N LEU A 18 -23.33 12.33 11.76
CA LEU A 18 -23.24 13.43 12.74
C LEU A 18 -24.01 14.67 12.29
N HIS A 19 -24.05 14.95 10.98
CA HIS A 19 -24.87 16.00 10.39
C HIS A 19 -26.38 15.72 10.56
N GLU A 20 -26.81 14.47 10.36
CA GLU A 20 -28.21 14.04 10.50
C GLU A 20 -28.72 14.06 11.96
N MET A 21 -27.83 14.07 12.96
CA MET A 21 -28.19 14.11 14.38
C MET A 21 -28.66 15.48 14.89
N GLY A 22 -28.69 16.52 14.04
CA GLY A 22 -29.22 17.84 14.43
C GLY A 22 -28.35 18.57 15.46
N LEU A 23 -27.02 18.39 15.39
CA LEU A 23 -26.08 19.09 16.25
C LEU A 23 -26.19 20.62 16.06
N PRO A 24 -26.01 21.43 17.13
CA PRO A 24 -25.85 22.88 16.98
C PRO A 24 -24.72 23.20 16.00
N CYS A 25 -24.85 24.28 15.21
CA CYS A 25 -23.92 24.55 14.10
C CYS A 25 -22.44 24.60 14.54
N ALA A 26 -22.15 25.14 15.72
CA ALA A 26 -20.80 25.19 16.27
C ALA A 26 -20.23 23.78 16.56
N CYS A 27 -21.07 22.85 17.00
CA CYS A 27 -20.68 21.46 17.19
C CYS A 27 -20.47 20.74 15.86
N GLN A 28 -21.27 21.07 14.84
CA GLN A 28 -21.12 20.52 13.50
C GLN A 28 -19.82 20.99 12.82
N GLU A 29 -19.50 22.29 12.90
CA GLU A 29 -18.25 22.84 12.39
C GLU A 29 -17.02 22.19 13.06
N GLU A 30 -17.08 21.96 14.38
CA GLU A 30 -15.99 21.32 15.11
C GLU A 30 -15.84 19.84 14.74
N VAL A 31 -16.95 19.13 14.49
CA VAL A 31 -16.95 17.77 13.98
C VAL A 31 -16.33 17.70 12.58
N GLU A 32 -16.78 18.55 11.66
CA GLU A 32 -16.27 18.58 10.28
C GLU A 32 -14.76 18.89 10.25
N ARG A 33 -14.33 19.87 11.05
CA ARG A 33 -12.91 20.22 11.21
C ARG A 33 -12.10 19.05 11.74
N THR A 34 -12.63 18.37 12.76
CA THR A 34 -11.96 17.21 13.37
C THR A 34 -11.85 16.05 12.39
N VAL A 35 -12.91 15.74 11.65
CA VAL A 35 -12.92 14.70 10.62
C VAL A 35 -11.92 15.01 9.51
N ALA A 36 -11.85 16.27 9.06
CA ALA A 36 -10.88 16.70 8.05
C ALA A 36 -9.42 16.50 8.52
N VAL A 37 -9.12 16.84 9.77
CA VAL A 37 -7.80 16.64 10.37
C VAL A 37 -7.45 15.14 10.45
N PHE A 38 -8.40 14.29 10.85
CA PHE A 38 -8.18 12.84 10.87
C PHE A 38 -7.97 12.25 9.48
N ALA A 39 -8.73 12.69 8.49
CA ALA A 39 -8.57 12.25 7.10
C ALA A 39 -7.17 12.60 6.57
N GLU A 40 -6.67 13.80 6.88
CA GLU A 40 -5.31 14.21 6.51
C GLU A 40 -4.25 13.33 7.20
N PHE A 41 -4.41 13.07 8.50
CA PHE A 41 -3.47 12.21 9.23
C PHE A 41 -3.44 10.79 8.68
N GLU A 42 -4.59 10.18 8.40
CA GLU A 42 -4.65 8.83 7.84
C GLU A 42 -4.12 8.78 6.40
N SER A 43 -4.33 9.82 5.60
CA SER A 43 -3.71 9.94 4.27
C SER A 43 -2.17 9.98 4.36
N ARG A 44 -1.62 10.81 5.26
CA ARG A 44 -0.17 10.89 5.50
C ARG A 44 0.39 9.57 6.03
N ARG A 45 -0.31 8.93 6.97
CA ARG A 45 0.07 7.63 7.55
C ARG A 45 0.09 6.53 6.51
N THR A 46 -0.96 6.43 5.71
CA THR A 46 -1.07 5.46 4.61
C THR A 46 0.05 5.67 3.61
N ARG A 47 0.29 6.91 3.16
CA ARG A 47 1.37 7.21 2.22
C ARG A 47 2.73 6.76 2.74
N ARG A 48 3.03 7.00 4.02
CA ARG A 48 4.30 6.54 4.65
C ARG A 48 4.41 5.02 4.60
N ARG A 49 3.36 4.29 5.02
CA ARG A 49 3.33 2.82 4.99
C ARG A 49 3.53 2.25 3.60
N LEU A 50 2.87 2.82 2.59
CA LEU A 50 3.03 2.36 1.21
C LEU A 50 4.46 2.63 0.69
N ILE A 51 5.06 3.78 1.01
CA ILE A 51 6.46 4.07 0.64
C ILE A 51 7.41 3.05 1.28
N GLU A 52 7.22 2.74 2.56
CA GLU A 52 8.00 1.72 3.26
C GLU A 52 7.81 0.33 2.63
N GLY A 53 6.57 -0.05 2.30
CA GLY A 53 6.26 -1.29 1.59
C GLY A 53 6.95 -1.38 0.23
N ALA A 54 6.92 -0.32 -0.58
CA ALA A 54 7.59 -0.27 -1.87
C ALA A 54 9.11 -0.39 -1.73
N ARG A 55 9.70 0.30 -0.76
CA ARG A 55 11.14 0.21 -0.44
C ARG A 55 11.53 -1.20 -0.04
N GLU A 56 10.68 -1.87 0.73
CA GLU A 56 10.90 -3.25 1.15
C GLU A 56 10.86 -4.22 -0.03
N ARG A 57 9.87 -4.12 -0.92
CA ARG A 57 9.79 -4.97 -2.12
C ARG A 57 10.96 -4.75 -3.04
N ARG A 58 11.39 -3.50 -3.25
CA ARG A 58 12.62 -3.18 -4.00
C ARG A 58 13.86 -3.82 -3.37
N ARG A 59 13.98 -3.78 -2.04
CA ARG A 59 15.10 -4.39 -1.31
C ARG A 59 15.14 -5.91 -1.49
N ARG A 60 13.99 -6.58 -1.36
CA ARG A 60 13.87 -8.03 -1.56
C ARG A 60 14.19 -8.44 -2.99
N LEU A 61 13.67 -7.73 -3.99
CA LEU A 61 13.99 -7.99 -5.40
C LEU A 61 15.48 -7.92 -5.66
N ARG A 62 16.17 -6.92 -5.11
CA ARG A 62 17.63 -6.84 -5.23
C ARG A 62 18.33 -8.07 -4.66
N GLN A 63 17.93 -8.54 -3.49
CA GLN A 63 18.50 -9.75 -2.88
C GLN A 63 18.25 -11.01 -3.73
N TYR A 64 17.05 -11.14 -4.30
CA TYR A 64 16.76 -12.25 -5.21
C TYR A 64 17.58 -12.18 -6.50
N LEU A 65 17.78 -10.99 -7.06
CA LEU A 65 18.60 -10.83 -8.26
C LEU A 65 20.09 -11.11 -7.98
N GLU A 66 20.59 -10.72 -6.81
CA GLU A 66 21.93 -11.11 -6.33
C GLU A 66 22.04 -12.63 -6.24
N PHE A 67 21.07 -13.30 -5.59
CA PHE A 67 21.02 -14.76 -5.51
C PHE A 67 20.99 -15.44 -6.88
N LEU A 68 20.21 -14.92 -7.84
CA LEU A 68 20.20 -15.47 -9.19
C LEU A 68 21.55 -15.35 -9.90
N GLY A 69 22.32 -14.28 -9.63
CA GLY A 69 23.67 -14.11 -10.16
C GLY A 69 24.66 -15.12 -9.57
N ASP A 70 24.45 -15.57 -8.33
CA ASP A 70 25.28 -16.60 -7.69
C ASP A 70 25.03 -18.01 -8.27
N LEU A 71 23.99 -18.21 -9.08
CA LEU A 71 23.60 -19.50 -9.67
C LEU A 71 24.16 -19.74 -11.08
N GLU A 72 25.14 -18.94 -11.54
CA GLU A 72 25.77 -19.06 -12.86
C GLU A 72 26.60 -20.35 -13.09
N ASP A 73 26.61 -21.31 -12.17
CA ASP A 73 27.33 -22.58 -12.33
C ASP A 73 26.47 -23.62 -13.10
N ASP A 74 26.85 -23.88 -14.36
CA ASP A 74 26.07 -24.43 -15.48
C ASP A 74 25.60 -25.91 -15.39
N SER A 75 25.47 -26.51 -14.20
CA SER A 75 24.89 -27.85 -14.08
C SER A 75 23.71 -27.88 -13.11
N LEU A 76 22.55 -27.45 -13.58
CA LEU A 76 21.29 -27.66 -12.88
C LEU A 76 20.79 -29.09 -13.12
N GLY A 77 20.70 -29.89 -12.06
CA GLY A 77 19.96 -31.14 -12.08
C GLY A 77 18.44 -30.89 -12.11
N PRO A 78 17.62 -31.95 -12.22
CA PRO A 78 16.17 -31.81 -12.31
C PRO A 78 15.51 -31.11 -11.11
N ASP A 79 16.04 -31.33 -9.90
CA ASP A 79 15.52 -30.71 -8.68
C ASP A 79 15.89 -29.23 -8.63
N GLU A 80 17.12 -28.88 -9.01
CA GLU A 80 17.60 -27.50 -9.09
C GLU A 80 16.83 -26.68 -10.14
N VAL A 81 16.40 -27.31 -11.25
CA VAL A 81 15.52 -26.67 -12.24
C VAL A 81 14.15 -26.33 -11.65
N ALA A 82 13.57 -27.23 -10.86
CA ALA A 82 12.28 -26.98 -10.21
C ALA A 82 12.37 -25.86 -9.17
N GLU A 83 13.42 -25.88 -8.33
CA GLU A 83 13.69 -24.84 -7.34
C GLU A 83 13.96 -23.46 -7.97
N MET A 84 14.67 -23.44 -9.10
CA MET A 84 14.88 -22.23 -9.89
C MET A 84 13.55 -21.67 -10.42
N ALA A 85 12.66 -22.53 -10.91
CA ALA A 85 11.33 -22.11 -11.36
C ALA A 85 10.50 -21.51 -10.21
N ASP A 86 10.57 -22.09 -9.01
CA ASP A 86 9.93 -21.52 -7.82
C ASP A 86 10.52 -20.17 -7.42
N SER A 87 11.84 -20.03 -7.49
CA SER A 87 12.53 -18.75 -7.25
C SER A 87 12.02 -17.66 -8.19
N PHE A 88 11.88 -17.95 -9.49
CA PHE A 88 11.29 -17.01 -10.45
C PHE A 88 9.83 -16.65 -10.12
N ARG A 89 9.01 -17.61 -9.67
CA ARG A 89 7.63 -17.32 -9.24
C ARG A 89 7.59 -16.37 -8.05
N VAL A 90 8.47 -16.57 -7.06
CA VAL A 90 8.59 -15.69 -5.89
C VAL A 90 9.02 -14.28 -6.29
N ILE A 91 10.00 -14.15 -7.19
CA ILE A 91 10.44 -12.86 -7.72
C ILE A 91 9.30 -12.14 -8.44
N SER A 92 8.60 -12.84 -9.33
CA SER A 92 7.46 -12.30 -10.07
C SER A 92 6.36 -11.80 -9.13
N ALA A 93 5.99 -12.60 -8.12
CA ALA A 93 5.00 -12.20 -7.12
C ALA A 93 5.46 -10.96 -6.34
N THR A 94 6.72 -10.93 -5.91
CA THR A 94 7.30 -9.78 -5.18
C THR A 94 7.31 -8.52 -6.03
N ALA A 95 7.60 -8.63 -7.32
CA ALA A 95 7.56 -7.52 -8.26
C ALA A 95 6.12 -7.00 -8.47
N ALA A 96 5.16 -7.91 -8.65
CA ALA A 96 3.75 -7.55 -8.78
C ALA A 96 3.21 -6.83 -7.53
N GLU A 97 3.55 -7.31 -6.33
CA GLU A 97 3.21 -6.62 -5.08
C GLU A 97 3.84 -5.23 -4.99
N GLY A 98 5.11 -5.08 -5.40
CA GLY A 98 5.79 -3.79 -5.47
C GLY A 98 5.09 -2.81 -6.42
N ALA A 99 4.70 -3.28 -7.61
CA ALA A 99 3.96 -2.49 -8.60
C ALA A 99 2.61 -2.02 -8.05
N ALA A 100 1.81 -2.92 -7.48
CA ALA A 100 0.51 -2.59 -6.88
C ALA A 100 0.64 -1.52 -5.77
N ILE A 101 1.68 -1.59 -4.93
CA ILE A 101 1.93 -0.56 -3.91
C ILE A 101 2.22 0.81 -4.54
N LEU A 102 3.02 0.85 -5.61
CA LEU A 102 3.35 2.08 -6.32
C LEU A 102 2.14 2.66 -7.06
N GLU A 103 1.28 1.83 -7.62
CA GLU A 103 0.01 2.23 -8.25
C GLU A 103 -0.94 2.85 -7.21
N MET A 104 -1.07 2.25 -6.02
CA MET A 104 -1.84 2.84 -4.92
C MET A 104 -1.28 4.21 -4.51
N LEU A 105 0.04 4.36 -4.43
CA LEU A 105 0.68 5.66 -4.18
C LEU A 105 0.41 6.69 -5.28
N ALA A 106 0.45 6.27 -6.54
CA ALA A 106 0.16 7.13 -7.68
C ALA A 106 -1.29 7.61 -7.68
N ALA A 107 -2.24 6.71 -7.37
CA ALA A 107 -3.65 7.05 -7.23
C ALA A 107 -3.89 8.06 -6.11
N MET A 108 -3.23 7.90 -4.95
CA MET A 108 -3.30 8.87 -3.86
C MET A 108 -2.70 10.24 -4.22
N ALA A 109 -1.69 10.29 -5.09
CA ALA A 109 -1.12 11.54 -5.58
C ALA A 109 -1.94 12.19 -6.71
N GLY A 110 -2.69 11.37 -7.46
CA GLY A 110 -3.54 11.80 -8.59
C GLY A 110 -4.87 12.41 -8.18
N GLY A 111 -5.44 12.03 -7.02
CA GLY A 111 -6.71 12.55 -6.51
C GLY A 111 -6.70 14.00 -6.00
N ASN A 112 -5.61 14.74 -6.24
CA ASN A 112 -5.41 16.13 -5.80
C ASN A 112 -5.23 17.10 -6.99
N ARG A 113 -5.72 16.72 -8.17
CA ARG A 113 -5.76 17.52 -9.40
C ARG A 113 -7.16 17.64 -9.95
#